data_AF-A0A964LDW8-F1
#
_entry.id   AF-A0A964LDW8-F1
#
_cell.length_a   1.000
_cell.length_b   1.000
_cell.length_c   1.000
_cell.angle_alpha   90.00
_cell.angle_beta   90.00
_cell.angle_gamma   90.00
#
_symmetry.space_group_name_H-M   'P 1'
#
loop_
_entity.id
_entity.type
_entity.pdbx_description
1 polymer ?
#
loop_
_entity_poly.entity_id
_entity_poly.type
_entity_poly.pdbx_seq_one_letter_code
_entity_poly.pdbx_strand_id
1 'polypeptide(L)' 'MFVFGDEVDRRMGWKPGKAERLARQRRLPHVLLPDGSIRFDWDEIEPLIVRVPAVKAGNTESQRDE' A
#
# COMPACT_ATOMS: atom_id res chain seq x y z
N MET A 1 7.15 -5.42 -14.03
CA MET A 1 6.89 -6.88 -13.89
C MET A 1 5.48 -7.08 -13.33
N PHE A 2 4.65 -7.93 -13.93
CA PHE A 2 3.28 -8.17 -13.44
C PHE A 2 3.24 -9.06 -12.19
N VAL A 3 2.50 -8.63 -11.17
CA VAL A 3 2.29 -9.32 -9.90
C VAL A 3 0.81 -9.44 -9.57
N PHE A 4 0.48 -10.36 -8.66
CA PHE A 4 -0.87 -10.51 -8.12
C PHE A 4 -1.14 -9.53 -6.96
N GLY A 5 -2.42 -9.35 -6.63
CA GLY A 5 -2.82 -8.43 -5.56
C GLY A 5 -2.28 -8.81 -4.18
N ASP A 6 -2.17 -10.10 -3.87
CA ASP A 6 -1.61 -10.60 -2.61
C ASP A 6 -0.11 -10.29 -2.47
N GLU A 7 0.62 -10.28 -3.58
CA GLU A 7 2.02 -9.86 -3.60
C GLU A 7 2.15 -8.35 -3.36
N VAL A 8 1.30 -7.53 -3.97
CA VAL A 8 1.25 -6.09 -3.68
C VAL A 8 0.92 -5.85 -2.20
N ASP A 9 -0.08 -6.56 -1.66
CA ASP A 9 -0.47 -6.42 -0.26
C ASP A 9 0.69 -6.76 0.68
N ARG A 10 1.45 -7.83 0.39
CA ARG A 10 2.66 -8.19 1.16
C ARG A 10 3.74 -7.12 1.07
N ARG A 11 4.06 -6.63 -0.12
CA ARG A 11 5.09 -5.60 -0.34
C ARG A 11 4.74 -4.28 0.37
N MET A 12 3.46 -3.94 0.41
CA MET A 12 2.96 -2.70 1.01
C MET A 12 2.60 -2.82 2.50
N GLY A 13 2.65 -4.03 3.08
CA GLY A 13 2.17 -4.27 4.45
C GLY A 13 0.66 -4.03 4.60
N TRP A 14 -0.12 -4.20 3.54
CA TRP A 14 -1.57 -4.03 3.57
C TRP A 14 -2.29 -5.29 4.01
N LYS A 15 -3.56 -5.12 4.44
CA LYS A 15 -4.45 -6.26 4.67
C LYS A 15 -4.75 -6.97 3.35
N PRO A 16 -4.87 -8.32 3.33
CA PRO A 16 -5.22 -9.07 2.13
C PRO A 16 -6.48 -8.53 1.43
N GLY A 17 -6.43 -8.43 0.10
CA GLY A 17 -7.50 -7.91 -0.76
C GLY A 17 -7.55 -6.39 -0.85
N LYS A 18 -6.63 -5.66 -0.20
CA LYS A 18 -6.60 -4.20 -0.25
C LYS A 18 -6.21 -3.71 -1.64
N ALA A 19 -5.20 -4.31 -2.27
CA ALA A 19 -4.75 -3.98 -3.62
C ALA A 19 -5.89 -4.12 -4.64
N GLU A 20 -6.59 -5.26 -4.66
CA GLU A 20 -7.74 -5.47 -5.55
C GLU A 20 -8.87 -4.47 -5.30
N ARG A 21 -9.16 -4.16 -4.04
CA ARG A 21 -10.17 -3.16 -3.71
C ARG A 21 -9.80 -1.77 -4.25
N LEU A 22 -8.53 -1.40 -4.18
CA LEU A 22 -8.04 -0.12 -4.73
C LEU A 22 -8.06 -0.12 -6.26
N ALA A 23 -7.73 -1.24 -6.90
CA ALA A 23 -7.86 -1.40 -8.35
C ALA A 23 -9.30 -1.20 -8.82
N ARG A 24 -10.27 -1.86 -8.19
CA ARG A 24 -11.70 -1.70 -8.50
C ARG A 24 -12.19 -0.26 -8.30
N GLN A 25 -11.58 0.49 -7.40
CA GLN A 25 -11.86 1.92 -7.18
C GLN A 25 -11.08 2.85 -8.12
N ARG A 26 -10.26 2.31 -9.03
CA ARG A 26 -9.35 3.05 -9.94
C ARG A 26 -8.35 3.94 -9.18
N ARG A 27 -7.92 3.50 -8.00
CA ARG A 27 -6.98 4.22 -7.12
C ARG A 27 -5.58 3.62 -7.09
N LEU A 28 -5.39 2.51 -7.81
CA LEU A 28 -4.11 1.84 -7.96
C LEU A 28 -3.98 1.41 -9.44
N PRO A 29 -2.87 1.74 -10.12
CA PRO A 29 -2.66 1.28 -11.49
C PRO A 29 -2.74 -0.23 -11.59
N HIS A 30 -3.47 -0.73 -12.59
CA HIS A 30 -3.71 -2.15 -12.78
C HIS A 30 -4.13 -2.44 -14.23
N VAL A 31 -4.00 -3.69 -14.63
CA VAL A 31 -4.47 -4.23 -15.90
C VAL A 31 -5.55 -5.26 -15.61
N LEU A 32 -6.68 -5.13 -16.32
CA LEU A 32 -7.73 -6.16 -16.35
C LEU A 32 -7.44 -7.10 -17.52
N LEU A 33 -7.24 -8.38 -17.21
CA LEU A 33 -7.05 -9.40 -18.23
C LEU A 33 -8.40 -9.83 -18.85
N PRO A 34 -8.39 -10.45 -20.05
CA PRO A 34 -9.63 -10.88 -20.71
C PRO A 34 -10.47 -11.88 -19.91
N ASP A 35 -9.85 -12.62 -18.98
CA ASP A 35 -10.52 -13.54 -18.05
C ASP A 35 -11.16 -12.83 -16.84
N GLY A 36 -11.04 -11.50 -16.76
CA GLY A 36 -11.55 -10.69 -15.67
C GLY A 36 -10.62 -10.63 -14.45
N SER A 37 -9.46 -11.28 -14.48
CA SER A 37 -8.47 -11.19 -13.40
C SER A 37 -7.72 -9.86 -13.44
N ILE A 38 -7.31 -9.38 -12.26
CA ILE A 38 -6.58 -8.12 -12.10
C ILE A 38 -5.09 -8.42 -11.90
N ARG A 39 -4.25 -7.74 -12.68
CA ARG A 39 -2.79 -7.75 -12.55
C ARG A 39 -2.28 -6.35 -12.25
N PHE A 40 -1.15 -6.30 -11.56
CA PHE A 40 -0.49 -5.07 -11.16
C PHE A 40 0.90 -5.02 -11.77
N ASP A 41 1.29 -3.93 -12.39
CA ASP A 41 2.69 -3.73 -12.76
C ASP A 41 3.42 -3.06 -11.60
N TRP A 42 4.38 -3.77 -10.98
CA TRP A 42 5.13 -3.20 -9.88
C TRP A 42 5.95 -1.98 -10.32
N ASP A 43 6.47 -1.97 -11.54
CA ASP A 43 7.36 -0.91 -12.03
C ASP A 43 6.57 0.40 -12.23
N GLU A 44 5.25 0.33 -12.38
CA GLU A 44 4.34 1.48 -12.43
C GLU A 44 3.90 1.93 -11.03
N ILE A 45 3.76 1.00 -10.08
CA ILE A 45 3.30 1.28 -8.71
C ILE A 45 4.43 1.87 -7.86
N GLU A 46 5.63 1.29 -7.94
CA GLU A 46 6.77 1.64 -7.09
C GLU A 46 7.09 3.14 -7.07
N PRO A 47 7.12 3.85 -8.23
CA PRO A 47 7.37 5.29 -8.26
C PRO A 47 6.29 6.14 -7.57
N LEU A 48 5.08 5.62 -7.36
CA LEU A 48 3.97 6.35 -6.73
C LEU A 48 4.03 6.30 -5.19
N ILE A 49 4.93 5.48 -4.63
CA ILE A 49 5.02 5.29 -3.18
C ILE A 49 5.82 6.44 -2.58
N VAL A 50 5.15 7.27 -1.78
CA VAL A 50 5.80 8.31 -0.99
C VAL A 50 6.14 7.76 0.41
N ARG A 51 7.42 7.75 0.77
CA ARG A 51 7.86 7.42 2.12
C ARG A 51 7.58 8.60 3.05
N VAL A 52 6.66 8.41 3.99
CA VAL A 52 6.41 9.40 5.06
C VAL A 52 7.33 9.08 6.24
N PRO A 53 8.14 10.05 6.72
CA PRO A 53 8.97 9.86 7.90
C PRO A 53 8.11 9.48 9.12
N ALA A 54 8.60 8.55 9.94
CA ALA A 54 7.95 8.26 11.22
C ALA A 54 7.94 9.53 12.07
N VAL A 55 6.75 9.99 12.46
CA VAL A 55 6.63 11.07 13.45
C VAL A 55 7.16 10.52 14.76
N LYS A 56 8.27 11.07 15.26
CA LYS A 56 8.70 10.81 16.63
C LYS A 56 7.58 11.28 17.55
N ALA A 57 6.87 10.35 18.17
CA ALA A 57 5.97 10.67 19.26
C ALA A 57 6.82 11.35 20.34
N GLY A 58 6.61 12.64 20.57
CA GLY A 58 7.20 13.32 21.71
C GLY A 58 6.68 12.67 22.98
N ASN A 59 7.59 12.10 23.78
CA ASN A 59 7.27 11.70 25.14
C ASN A 59 6.82 12.94 25.90
N THR A 60 5.53 13.05 26.20
CA THR A 60 5.07 13.94 27.27
C THR A 60 5.35 13.23 28.59
N GLU A 61 6.61 13.25 29.02
CA GLU A 61 6.95 13.02 30.43
C GLU A 61 6.38 14.20 31.21
N SER A 62 5.15 14.02 31.71
CA SER A 62 4.62 14.86 32.78
C SER A 62 5.38 14.49 34.05
N GLN A 63 6.52 15.13 34.29
CA GLN A 63 7.05 15.31 35.64
C GLN A 63 5.99 16.09 36.42
N ARG A 64 5.22 15.40 37.25
CA ARG A 64 4.62 16.01 38.44
C ARG A 64 5.65 15.82 39.54
N ASP A 65 6.51 16.82 39.69
CA ASP A 65 7.29 16.98 40.91
C ASP A 65 6.33 17.34 42.06
N GLU A 66 6.44 16.53 43.11
CA GLU A 66 6.38 16.80 44.55
C GLU A 66 5.38 17.85 45.11
#